data_AF-A0A961AWL5-F1
#
_entry.id   AF-A0A961AWL5-F1
#
_cell.length_a   1.000
_cell.length_b   1.000
_cell.length_c   1.000
_cell.angle_alpha   90.00
_cell.angle_beta   90.00
_cell.angle_gamma   90.00
#
_symmetry.space_group_name_H-M   'P 1'
#
loop_
_entity.id
_entity.type
_entity.pdbx_description
1 polymer ?
#
loop_
_entity_poly.entity_id
_entity_poly.type
_entity_poly.pdbx_seq_one_letter_code
_entity_poly.pdbx_strand_id
1 'polypeptide(L)'
;HEYFEMLARHGVAHVYNQWTRMPAVSDQIGLHPLEDNPFIIARYLLTPGRSFDWAREQFEPFHQLREIDPDARESMVSILRHAIHGNPDRKPTFLYVGNELEGNALHTLADVIEQVAMG
;
A
#
# COMPACT_ATOMS: atom_id res chain seq x y z
N HIS A 1 -12.65 13.77 -10.11
CA HIS A 1 -12.14 13.11 -11.35
C HIS A 1 -13.20 12.09 -11.73
N GLU A 2 -13.67 12.10 -12.98
CA GLU A 2 -14.86 11.32 -13.40
C GLU A 2 -14.79 9.84 -13.02
N TYR A 3 -13.59 9.24 -13.11
CA TYR A 3 -13.31 7.88 -12.64
C TYR A 3 -13.67 7.65 -11.15
N PHE A 4 -13.18 8.48 -10.23
CA PHE A 4 -13.44 8.29 -8.79
C PHE A 4 -14.92 8.53 -8.44
N GLU A 5 -15.54 9.52 -9.09
CA GLU A 5 -16.97 9.81 -8.92
C GLU A 5 -17.86 8.66 -9.42
N MET A 6 -17.47 8.00 -10.52
CA MET A 6 -18.14 6.79 -11.00
C MET A 6 -18.03 5.66 -9.96
N LEU A 7 -16.84 5.39 -9.42
CA LEU A 7 -16.65 4.34 -8.41
C LEU A 7 -17.51 4.59 -7.16
N ALA A 8 -17.47 5.83 -6.63
CA ALA A 8 -18.22 6.22 -5.45
C ALA A 8 -19.74 6.04 -5.62
N ARG A 9 -20.29 6.41 -6.79
CA ARG A 9 -21.73 6.21 -7.11
C ARG A 9 -22.17 4.75 -7.08
N HIS A 10 -21.23 3.81 -7.27
CA HIS A 10 -21.51 2.37 -7.25
C HIS A 10 -21.02 1.69 -5.97
N GLY A 11 -20.54 2.44 -4.97
CA GLY A 11 -20.00 1.87 -3.73
C GLY A 11 -18.75 1.01 -3.95
N VAL A 12 -18.03 1.24 -5.05
CA VAL A 12 -16.79 0.52 -5.39
C VAL A 12 -15.61 1.30 -4.85
N ALA A 13 -14.67 0.62 -4.20
CA ALA A 13 -13.45 1.26 -3.74
C ALA A 13 -12.39 1.33 -4.83
N HIS A 14 -11.68 2.47 -4.90
CA HIS A 14 -10.43 2.53 -5.65
C HIS A 14 -9.35 1.73 -4.92
N VAL A 15 -8.58 0.92 -5.67
CA VAL A 15 -7.45 0.18 -5.12
C VAL A 15 -6.18 0.99 -5.31
N TYR A 16 -5.61 1.45 -4.20
CA TYR A 16 -4.27 2.07 -4.21
C TYR A 16 -3.25 0.97 -4.50
N ASN A 17 -2.66 0.97 -5.69
CA ASN A 17 -1.92 -0.18 -6.18
C ASN A 17 -0.51 0.21 -6.63
N GLN A 18 0.51 -0.18 -5.88
CA GLN A 18 1.92 -0.02 -6.25
C GLN A 18 2.39 -1.23 -7.06
N TRP A 19 2.41 -1.05 -8.38
CA TRP A 19 2.80 -2.04 -9.37
C TRP A 19 3.64 -1.36 -10.45
N THR A 20 4.49 -2.10 -11.17
CA THR A 20 5.52 -1.61 -12.12
C THR A 20 5.34 -0.20 -12.70
N ARG A 21 4.24 0.12 -13.38
CA ARG A 21 4.00 1.42 -14.05
C ARG A 21 3.01 2.34 -13.33
N MET A 22 2.54 1.93 -12.17
CA MET A 22 1.70 2.75 -11.31
C MET A 22 2.57 3.72 -10.51
N PRO A 23 2.06 4.93 -10.23
CA PRO A 23 2.72 5.84 -9.29
C PRO A 23 2.77 5.24 -7.87
N ALA A 24 3.57 5.83 -6.99
CA ALA A 24 3.62 5.41 -5.59
C ALA A 24 2.23 5.56 -4.93
N VAL A 25 1.96 4.79 -3.88
CA VAL A 25 0.66 4.87 -3.19
C VAL A 25 0.46 6.26 -2.56
N SER A 26 1.52 6.91 -2.07
CA SER A 26 1.49 8.29 -1.60
C SER A 26 0.96 9.27 -2.65
N ASP A 27 1.44 9.16 -3.89
CA ASP A 27 0.96 9.98 -5.01
C ASP A 27 -0.50 9.70 -5.34
N GLN A 28 -0.92 8.43 -5.30
CA GLN A 28 -2.31 8.02 -5.54
C GLN A 28 -3.26 8.61 -4.47
N ILE A 29 -2.84 8.63 -3.20
CA ILE A 29 -3.60 9.26 -2.10
C ILE A 29 -3.73 10.78 -2.33
N GLY A 30 -2.71 11.43 -2.89
CA GLY A 30 -2.79 12.84 -3.27
C GLY A 30 -3.83 13.13 -4.35
N LEU A 31 -4.15 12.14 -5.19
CA LEU A 31 -5.18 12.25 -6.25
C LEU A 31 -6.59 11.85 -5.76
N HIS A 32 -6.67 10.88 -4.86
CA HIS A 32 -7.92 10.42 -4.26
C HIS A 32 -7.66 10.17 -2.76
N PRO A 33 -8.10 11.10 -1.89
CA PRO A 33 -7.95 10.93 -0.45
C PRO A 33 -8.61 9.66 0.08
N LEU A 34 -8.06 9.09 1.16
CA LEU A 34 -8.53 7.83 1.73
C LEU A 34 -10.00 7.89 2.16
N GLU A 35 -10.42 9.03 2.69
CA GLU A 35 -11.76 9.31 3.19
C GLU A 35 -12.84 9.33 2.10
N ASP A 36 -12.48 9.60 0.85
CA ASP A 36 -13.41 9.63 -0.28
C ASP A 36 -13.77 8.21 -0.77
N ASN A 37 -13.02 7.22 -0.31
CA ASN A 37 -13.20 5.82 -0.66
C ASN A 37 -14.25 5.18 0.27
N PRO A 38 -15.21 4.35 -0.21
CA PRO A 38 -16.19 3.68 0.67
C PRO A 38 -15.54 2.72 1.69
N PHE A 39 -14.38 2.17 1.33
CA PHE A 39 -13.47 1.44 2.20
C PHE A 39 -12.06 1.57 1.63
N ILE A 40 -11.03 1.28 2.44
CA ILE A 40 -9.64 1.47 2.02
C ILE A 40 -9.04 0.13 1.62
N ILE A 41 -8.43 0.06 0.45
CA ILE A 41 -7.64 -1.09 0.03
C ILE A 41 -6.36 -0.64 -0.68
N ALA A 42 -5.22 -1.11 -0.17
CA ALA A 42 -3.90 -0.82 -0.73
C ALA A 42 -3.11 -2.11 -1.00
N ARG A 43 -2.44 -2.17 -2.15
CA ARG A 43 -1.61 -3.29 -2.60
C ARG A 43 -0.22 -2.78 -2.92
N TYR A 44 0.77 -3.30 -2.21
CA TYR A 44 2.18 -3.00 -2.42
C TYR A 44 2.87 -4.23 -2.96
N LEU A 45 3.17 -4.22 -4.25
CA LEU A 45 3.65 -5.41 -4.95
C LEU A 45 5.08 -5.21 -5.46
N LEU A 46 5.38 -4.01 -5.96
CA LEU A 46 6.67 -3.67 -6.54
C LEU A 46 7.01 -2.22 -6.21
N THR A 47 8.30 -1.89 -6.10
CA THR A 47 8.75 -0.49 -6.18
C THR A 47 8.42 0.06 -7.57
N PRO A 48 7.94 1.30 -7.71
CA PRO A 48 7.64 1.89 -9.01
C PRO A 48 8.83 1.77 -9.99
N GLY A 49 8.54 1.44 -11.25
CA GLY A 49 9.52 1.20 -12.29
C GLY A 49 10.11 -0.22 -12.34
N ARG A 50 9.97 -1.03 -11.28
CA ARG A 50 10.50 -2.41 -11.28
C ARG A 50 9.54 -3.40 -11.92
N SER A 51 10.07 -4.30 -12.75
CA SER A 51 9.29 -5.43 -13.27
C SER A 51 9.19 -6.53 -12.23
N PHE A 52 8.14 -7.33 -12.36
CA PHE A 52 7.95 -8.54 -11.56
C PHE A 52 9.10 -9.54 -11.72
N ASP A 53 9.53 -9.79 -12.96
CA ASP A 53 10.60 -10.76 -13.25
C ASP A 53 11.94 -10.33 -12.62
N TRP A 54 12.26 -9.03 -12.66
CA TRP A 54 13.44 -8.50 -11.99
C TRP A 54 13.37 -8.73 -10.49
N ALA A 55 12.22 -8.42 -9.86
CA ALA A 55 12.06 -8.58 -8.42
C ALA A 55 12.19 -10.05 -8.00
N ARG A 56 11.65 -10.98 -8.78
CA ARG A 56 11.82 -12.42 -8.54
C ARG A 56 13.28 -12.84 -8.62
N GLU A 57 13.98 -12.46 -9.68
CA GLU A 57 15.39 -12.79 -9.86
C GLU A 57 16.27 -12.29 -8.70
N GLN A 58 15.99 -11.07 -8.21
CA GLN A 58 16.79 -10.48 -7.13
C GLN A 58 16.42 -10.98 -5.74
N PHE A 59 15.13 -11.28 -5.49
CA PHE A 59 14.64 -11.46 -4.13
C PHE A 59 14.27 -12.89 -3.76
N GLU A 60 14.08 -13.80 -4.73
CA GLU A 60 13.93 -15.22 -4.42
C GLU A 60 15.12 -15.74 -3.58
N PRO A 61 14.90 -16.69 -2.66
CA PRO A 61 13.65 -17.42 -2.36
C PRO A 61 12.71 -16.69 -1.35
N PHE A 62 12.81 -15.36 -1.23
CA PHE A 62 11.99 -14.53 -0.33
C PHE A 62 12.11 -14.83 1.17
N HIS A 63 13.26 -15.37 1.61
CA HIS A 63 13.47 -15.75 3.01
C HIS A 63 13.91 -14.60 3.91
N GLN A 64 14.31 -13.46 3.34
CA GLN A 64 14.87 -12.35 4.09
C GLN A 64 14.57 -11.03 3.40
N LEU A 65 14.55 -9.95 4.17
CA LEU A 65 14.54 -8.61 3.64
C LEU A 65 15.78 -8.39 2.77
N ARG A 66 15.59 -7.85 1.57
CA ARG A 66 16.65 -7.58 0.59
C ARG A 66 16.88 -6.09 0.43
N GLU A 67 15.80 -5.34 0.36
CA GLU A 67 15.81 -3.90 0.19
C GLU A 67 14.62 -3.30 0.94
N ILE A 68 14.76 -2.06 1.42
CA ILE A 68 13.67 -1.30 2.02
C ILE A 68 13.19 -0.25 1.02
N ASP A 69 11.88 -0.21 0.80
CA ASP A 69 11.20 0.85 0.06
C ASP A 69 10.62 1.85 1.08
N PRO A 70 11.35 2.93 1.43
CA PRO A 70 10.95 3.82 2.51
C PRO A 70 9.63 4.53 2.21
N ASP A 71 9.43 4.96 0.97
CA ASP A 71 8.21 5.65 0.55
C ASP A 71 6.99 4.73 0.69
N ALA A 72 7.14 3.46 0.30
CA ALA A 72 6.08 2.47 0.49
C ALA A 72 5.79 2.23 1.97
N ARG A 73 6.81 2.06 2.82
CA ARG A 73 6.62 1.86 4.26
C ARG A 73 5.96 3.07 4.93
N GLU A 74 6.40 4.29 4.61
CA GLU A 74 5.81 5.52 5.13
C GLU A 74 4.33 5.64 4.75
N SER A 75 3.97 5.34 3.49
CA SER A 75 2.56 5.35 3.09
C SER A 75 1.74 4.24 3.75
N MET A 76 2.31 3.05 3.98
CA MET A 76 1.64 1.99 4.76
C MET A 76 1.35 2.46 6.19
N VAL A 77 2.35 3.03 6.88
CA VAL A 77 2.19 3.58 8.24
C VAL A 77 1.12 4.66 8.27
N SER A 78 1.12 5.57 7.29
CA SER A 78 0.11 6.63 7.17
C SER A 78 -1.31 6.06 7.02
N ILE A 79 -1.50 5.08 6.14
CA ILE A 79 -2.80 4.39 5.96
C ILE A 79 -3.25 3.71 7.26
N LEU A 80 -2.36 3.00 7.95
CA LEU A 80 -2.70 2.28 9.18
C LEU A 80 -3.01 3.26 10.33
N ARG A 81 -2.26 4.35 10.47
CA ARG A 81 -2.57 5.41 11.44
C ARG A 81 -3.90 6.09 11.14
N HIS A 82 -4.21 6.35 9.87
CA HIS A 82 -5.53 6.85 9.47
C HIS A 82 -6.62 5.85 9.86
N ALA A 83 -6.43 4.55 9.61
CA ALA A 83 -7.41 3.52 9.97
C ALA A 83 -7.68 3.44 11.48
N ILE A 84 -6.65 3.64 12.33
CA ILE A 84 -6.77 3.56 13.79
C ILE A 84 -7.32 4.88 14.39
N HIS A 85 -6.83 6.04 13.94
CA HIS A 85 -7.07 7.32 14.59
C HIS A 85 -7.89 8.32 13.76
N GLY A 86 -7.81 8.25 12.44
CA GLY A 86 -8.34 9.25 11.51
C GLY A 86 -9.62 8.85 10.79
N ASN A 87 -10.18 7.67 11.09
CA ASN A 87 -11.31 7.09 10.37
C ASN A 87 -12.55 7.01 11.28
N PRO A 88 -13.31 8.12 11.43
CA PRO A 88 -14.45 8.19 12.36
C PRO A 88 -15.56 7.18 12.01
N ASP A 89 -15.72 6.88 10.72
CA ASP A 89 -16.70 5.92 10.21
C ASP A 89 -16.24 4.47 10.35
N ARG A 90 -15.01 4.23 10.84
CA ARG A 90 -14.40 2.91 10.98
C ARG A 90 -14.48 2.09 9.69
N LYS A 91 -14.31 2.75 8.54
CA LYS A 91 -14.27 2.10 7.23
C LYS A 91 -13.25 0.97 7.25
N PRO A 92 -13.59 -0.25 6.80
CA PRO A 92 -12.63 -1.34 6.70
C PRO A 92 -11.39 -0.90 5.91
N THR A 93 -10.22 -1.28 6.42
CA THR A 93 -8.93 -1.01 5.77
C THR A 93 -8.21 -2.32 5.51
N PHE A 94 -7.84 -2.55 4.26
CA PHE A 94 -7.13 -3.74 3.81
C PHE A 94 -5.79 -3.34 3.22
N LEU A 95 -4.71 -3.94 3.70
CA LEU A 95 -3.37 -3.68 3.23
C LEU A 95 -2.71 -5.01 2.84
N TYR A 96 -2.24 -5.09 1.59
CA TYR A 96 -1.58 -6.26 1.04
C TYR A 96 -0.14 -5.93 0.67
N VAL A 97 0.80 -6.78 1.05
CA VAL A 97 2.22 -6.66 0.71
C VAL A 97 2.68 -7.95 0.01
N GLY A 98 3.27 -7.82 -1.18
CA GLY A 98 3.92 -8.90 -1.91
C GLY A 98 5.39 -9.04 -1.51
N ASN A 99 5.94 -10.25 -1.65
CA ASN A 99 7.36 -10.48 -1.37
C ASN A 99 8.25 -9.72 -2.36
N GLU A 100 7.75 -9.46 -3.56
CA GLU A 100 8.45 -8.79 -4.64
C GLU A 100 8.73 -7.29 -4.37
N LEU A 101 8.13 -6.71 -3.31
CA LEU A 101 8.41 -5.34 -2.91
C LEU A 101 9.81 -5.22 -2.27
N GLU A 102 10.09 -6.06 -1.27
CA GLU A 102 11.27 -5.91 -0.39
C GLU A 102 12.02 -7.23 -0.14
N GLY A 103 11.53 -8.34 -0.69
CA GLY A 103 12.08 -9.68 -0.55
C GLY A 103 11.57 -10.50 0.63
N ASN A 104 10.74 -9.95 1.52
CA ASN A 104 10.04 -10.72 2.55
C ASN A 104 8.84 -9.92 3.10
N ALA A 105 7.63 -10.23 2.63
CA ALA A 105 6.42 -9.47 2.99
C ALA A 105 6.09 -9.55 4.49
N LEU A 106 6.41 -10.66 5.17
CA LEU A 106 6.15 -10.82 6.59
C LEU A 106 7.03 -9.89 7.43
N HIS A 107 8.31 -9.76 7.08
CA HIS A 107 9.21 -8.82 7.74
C HIS A 107 8.79 -7.37 7.47
N THR A 108 8.44 -7.03 6.21
CA THR A 108 7.89 -5.71 5.88
C THR A 108 6.69 -5.36 6.75
N LEU A 109 5.72 -6.26 6.83
CA LEU A 109 4.50 -6.06 7.62
C LEU A 109 4.81 -5.97 9.12
N ALA A 110 5.69 -6.82 9.65
CA ALA A 110 6.09 -6.79 11.05
C ALA A 110 6.71 -5.43 11.43
N ASP A 111 7.68 -4.96 10.65
CA ASP A 111 8.35 -3.67 10.88
C ASP A 111 7.36 -2.50 10.81
N VAL A 112 6.46 -2.50 9.81
CA VAL A 112 5.45 -1.44 9.64
C VAL A 112 4.46 -1.43 10.80
N ILE A 113 4.01 -2.61 11.26
CA ILE A 113 3.11 -2.71 12.42
C ILE A 113 3.81 -2.20 13.70
N GLU A 114 5.09 -2.54 13.89
CA GLU A 114 5.88 -2.06 15.02
C GLU A 114 6.01 -0.52 15.01
N GLN A 115 6.28 0.07 13.85
CA GLN A 115 6.34 1.52 13.68
C GLN A 115 5.02 2.23 14.02
N VAL A 116 3.89 1.62 13.64
CA VAL A 116 2.55 2.14 13.99
C VAL A 116 2.30 2.03 15.50
N ALA A 117 2.78 0.98 16.16
CA ALA A 117 2.59 0.80 17.60
C ALA A 117 3.47 1.73 18.45
N MET A 118 4.64 2.14 17.94
CA MET A 118 5.61 2.97 18.66
C MET A 118 5.35 4.48 18.60
N GLY A 119 4.43 4.97 17.76
CA GLY A 119 4.16 6.41 17.65
C GLY A 119 2.73 6.72 17.28
#